data_AF-A0A3M1EEX9-F1
#
_entry.id   AF-A0A3M1EEX9-F1
#
_cell.length_a   1.000
_cell.length_b   1.000
_cell.length_c   1.000
_cell.angle_alpha   90.00
_cell.angle_beta   90.00
_cell.angle_gamma   90.00
#
_symmetry.space_group_name_H-M   'P 1'
#
loop_
_entity.id
_entity.type
_entity.pdbx_description
1 polymer ?
#
loop_
_entity_poly.entity_id
_entity_poly.type
_entity_poly.pdbx_seq_one_letter_code
_entity_poly.pdbx_strand_id
1 'polypeptide(L)'
;ELEKNRAIKVYAKLPGWFTVPTPLGSYNPDWAVLVEKDGAERLYLVVETKSSLFADDLRDAEGAKIDCGKVHFGALAVGESPARYMTARSVKEILT
;
A
#
# COMPACT_ATOMS: atom_id res chain seq x y z
N GLU A 1 15.04 -9.65 5.89
CA GLU A 1 15.56 -9.13 4.60
C GLU A 1 15.44 -7.60 4.47
N LEU A 2 14.36 -7.00 4.97
CA LEU A 2 14.12 -5.54 4.97
C LEU A 2 15.27 -4.72 5.55
N GLU A 3 15.71 -5.08 6.76
CA GLU A 3 16.80 -4.40 7.47
C GLU A 3 18.14 -4.48 6.73
N LYS A 4 18.28 -5.41 5.77
CA LYS A 4 19.50 -5.60 4.97
C LYS A 4 19.48 -4.79 3.67
N ASN A 5 18.34 -4.20 3.29
CA ASN A 5 18.22 -3.42 2.07
C ASN A 5 18.39 -1.92 2.36
N ARG A 6 19.51 -1.35 1.90
CA ARG A 6 19.86 0.06 2.14
C ARG A 6 18.90 1.06 1.48
N ALA A 7 18.11 0.62 0.50
CA ALA A 7 17.09 1.45 -0.13
C ALA A 7 15.86 1.65 0.77
N ILE A 8 15.59 0.73 1.70
CA ILE A 8 14.46 0.87 2.63
C ILE A 8 14.94 1.72 3.82
N LYS A 9 14.37 2.90 3.95
CA LYS A 9 14.65 3.81 5.06
C LYS A 9 13.79 3.50 6.27
N VAL A 10 12.51 3.22 6.01
CA VAL A 10 11.50 2.94 7.05
C VAL A 10 10.51 1.90 6.53
N TYR A 11 10.10 0.98 7.40
CA TYR A 11 8.90 0.18 7.21
C TYR A 11 8.16 0.09 8.54
N ALA A 12 6.84 0.27 8.51
CA ALA A 12 6.00 0.22 9.70
C ALA A 12 4.68 -0.47 9.38
N LYS A 13 4.24 -1.37 10.28
CA LYS A 13 2.88 -1.91 10.23
C LYS A 13 1.93 -0.77 10.60
N LEU A 14 0.94 -0.53 9.76
CA LEU A 14 -0.05 0.49 10.06
C LEU A 14 -1.00 -0.02 11.17
N PRO A 15 -1.31 0.81 12.16
CA PRO A 15 -2.23 0.43 13.21
C PRO A 15 -3.65 0.27 12.66
N GLY A 16 -4.47 -0.56 13.30
CA GLY A 16 -5.83 -0.87 12.85
C GLY A 16 -6.79 0.32 12.77
N TRP A 17 -6.44 1.45 13.37
CA TRP A 17 -7.20 2.70 13.28
C TRP A 17 -6.86 3.51 12.03
N PHE A 18 -5.78 3.20 11.33
CA PHE A 18 -5.42 3.87 10.09
C PHE A 18 -6.25 3.26 8.95
N THR A 19 -7.30 3.97 8.54
CA THR A 19 -8.20 3.50 7.51
C THR A 19 -8.40 4.56 6.43
N VAL A 20 -8.59 4.10 5.20
CA VAL A 20 -8.88 4.95 4.04
C VAL A 20 -10.36 4.78 3.71
N PRO A 21 -11.15 5.87 3.70
CA PRO A 21 -12.56 5.79 3.37
C PRO A 21 -12.76 5.48 1.89
N THR A 22 -13.67 4.56 1.58
CA THR A 22 -14.12 4.31 0.21
C THR A 22 -15.64 4.24 0.15
N PRO A 23 -16.24 4.40 -1.05
CA PRO A 23 -17.68 4.20 -1.23
C PRO A 23 -18.18 2.82 -0.81
N LEU A 24 -17.30 1.83 -0.69
CA LEU A 24 -17.62 0.43 -0.33
C LEU A 24 -17.27 0.10 1.14
N GLY A 25 -17.03 1.13 1.96
CA GLY A 25 -16.55 1.02 3.33
C GLY A 25 -15.04 1.18 3.44
N SER A 26 -14.55 1.49 4.63
CA SER A 26 -13.12 1.75 4.82
C SER A 26 -12.26 0.51 4.57
N TYR A 27 -11.02 0.72 4.12
CA TYR A 27 -10.00 -0.32 4.09
C TYR A 27 -8.76 0.12 4.86
N ASN A 28 -7.99 -0.85 5.36
CA ASN A 28 -6.78 -0.62 6.15
C ASN A 28 -5.58 -1.08 5.33
N PRO A 29 -4.73 -0.18 4.81
CA PRO A 29 -3.45 -0.60 4.27
C PRO A 29 -2.60 -1.23 5.38
N ASP A 30 -1.83 -2.25 5.04
CA ASP A 30 -1.11 -3.06 6.00
C ASP A 30 0.20 -2.40 6.45
N TRP A 31 0.90 -1.75 5.52
CA TRP A 31 2.26 -1.25 5.73
C TRP A 31 2.44 0.15 5.15
N ALA A 32 3.30 0.94 5.79
CA ALA A 32 3.91 2.12 5.22
C ALA A 32 5.40 1.84 5.01
N VAL A 33 5.91 2.09 3.81
CA VAL A 33 7.30 1.82 3.42
C VAL A 33 7.90 3.06 2.75
N LEU A 34 8.98 3.59 3.33
CA LEU A 34 9.75 4.68 2.76
C LEU A 34 10.99 4.12 2.05
N VAL A 35 11.10 4.37 0.76
CA VAL A 35 12.17 3.85 -0.10
C VAL A 35 12.93 5.00 -0.75
N GLU A 36 14.26 4.94 -0.73
CA GLU A 36 15.11 5.77 -1.58
C GLU A 36 15.27 5.10 -2.95
N LYS A 37 14.74 5.74 -4.00
CA LYS A 37 14.84 5.26 -5.40
C LYS A 37 15.15 6.45 -6.30
N ASP A 38 16.19 6.31 -7.13
CA ASP A 38 16.66 7.34 -8.06
C ASP A 38 17.08 8.66 -7.36
N GLY A 39 17.64 8.57 -6.15
CA GLY A 39 18.06 9.74 -5.37
C GLY A 39 16.92 10.51 -4.70
N ALA A 40 15.69 9.98 -4.73
CA ALA A 40 14.52 10.57 -4.09
C ALA A 40 13.84 9.57 -3.14
N GLU A 41 13.29 10.09 -2.04
CA GLU A 41 12.47 9.31 -1.12
C GLU A 41 11.02 9.20 -1.63
N ARG A 42 10.48 7.98 -1.59
CA ARG A 42 9.12 7.65 -2.03
C ARG A 42 8.40 6.87 -0.94
N LEU A 43 7.26 7.38 -0.50
CA LEU A 43 6.39 6.72 0.47
C LEU A 43 5.36 5.83 -0.24
N TYR A 44 5.31 4.57 0.17
CA TYR A 44 4.32 3.60 -0.29
C TYR A 44 3.42 3.17 0.87
N LEU A 45 2.12 3.29 0.68
CA LEU A 45 1.10 2.63 1.50
C LEU A 45 0.71 1.34 0.80
N VAL A 46 0.97 0.22 1.46
CA VAL A 46 0.92 -1.10 0.85
C VAL A 46 -0.16 -1.96 1.48
N VAL A 47 -0.95 -2.59 0.62
CA VAL A 47 -1.88 -3.65 1.02
C VAL A 47 -1.23 -5.00 0.80
N GLU A 48 -1.15 -5.78 1.87
CA GLU A 48 -0.62 -7.13 1.85
C GLU A 48 -1.76 -8.08 1.49
N THR A 49 -1.89 -8.38 0.19
CA THR A 49 -2.94 -9.30 -0.27
C THR A 49 -2.60 -10.72 0.18
N LYS A 50 -3.29 -11.24 1.20
CA LYS A 50 -3.14 -12.64 1.62
C LYS A 50 -3.75 -13.55 0.55
N SER A 51 -2.92 -14.41 -0.03
CA SER A 51 -3.32 -15.31 -1.14
C SER A 51 -4.23 -16.48 -0.74
N SER A 52 -4.87 -16.45 0.42
CA SER A 52 -5.52 -17.64 0.99
C SER A 52 -6.90 -17.35 1.61
N LEU A 53 -7.93 -18.00 1.04
CA LEU A 53 -9.10 -18.57 1.73
C LEU A 53 -10.41 -17.77 1.85
N PHE A 54 -10.74 -16.85 0.94
CA PHE A 54 -12.08 -16.24 0.94
C PHE A 54 -12.76 -16.33 -0.42
N ALA A 55 -14.07 -16.65 -0.38
CA ALA A 55 -14.98 -16.90 -1.50
C ALA A 55 -14.90 -15.81 -2.57
N ASP A 56 -15.28 -16.13 -3.81
CA ASP A 56 -15.15 -15.21 -4.96
C ASP A 56 -15.80 -13.84 -4.71
N ASP A 57 -16.95 -13.76 -4.04
CA ASP A 57 -17.60 -12.48 -3.67
C ASP A 57 -16.76 -11.60 -2.72
N LEU A 58 -16.00 -12.23 -1.79
CA LEU A 58 -15.11 -11.50 -0.88
C LEU A 58 -13.91 -10.91 -1.61
N ARG A 59 -13.47 -11.56 -2.69
CA ARG A 59 -12.40 -11.04 -3.57
C ARG A 59 -12.87 -9.84 -4.38
N ASP A 60 -14.11 -9.85 -4.85
CA ASP A 60 -14.66 -8.73 -5.63
C ASP A 60 -14.82 -7.49 -4.75
N ALA A 61 -15.31 -7.66 -3.51
CA ALA A 61 -15.44 -6.55 -2.57
C ALA A 61 -14.07 -6.00 -2.11
N GLU A 62 -13.09 -6.86 -1.83
CA GLU A 62 -11.73 -6.45 -1.46
C GLU A 62 -11.01 -5.78 -2.64
N GLY A 63 -11.13 -6.35 -3.84
CA GLY A 63 -10.58 -5.80 -5.09
C GLY A 63 -11.14 -4.41 -5.38
N ALA A 64 -12.45 -4.23 -5.25
CA ALA A 64 -13.09 -2.93 -5.47
C ALA A 64 -12.65 -1.88 -4.44
N LYS A 65 -12.41 -2.26 -3.18
CA LYS A 65 -11.81 -1.37 -2.17
C LYS A 65 -10.36 -1.00 -2.50
N ILE A 66 -9.57 -1.96 -3.00
CA ILE A 66 -8.21 -1.70 -3.48
C ILE A 66 -8.24 -0.69 -4.64
N ASP A 67 -9.16 -0.85 -5.58
CA ASP A 67 -9.28 0.07 -6.73
C ASP A 67 -9.72 1.48 -6.29
N CYS A 68 -10.63 1.58 -5.32
CA CYS A 68 -10.95 2.86 -4.68
C CYS A 68 -9.71 3.50 -4.06
N GLY A 69 -8.86 2.71 -3.40
CA GLY A 69 -7.58 3.17 -2.85
C GLY A 69 -6.63 3.72 -3.90
N LYS A 70 -6.47 3.03 -5.04
CA LYS A 70 -5.64 3.50 -6.15
C LYS A 70 -6.11 4.86 -6.67
N VAL A 71 -7.42 5.01 -6.86
CA VAL A 71 -8.03 6.27 -7.32
C VAL A 71 -7.88 7.38 -6.27
N HIS A 72 -8.12 7.07 -4.98
CA HIS A 72 -7.98 8.02 -3.88
C HIS A 72 -6.57 8.60 -3.79
N PHE A 73 -5.55 7.74 -3.75
CA PHE A 73 -4.16 8.20 -3.70
C PHE A 73 -3.69 8.81 -5.02
N GLY A 74 -4.27 8.42 -6.15
CA GLY A 74 -4.08 9.11 -7.44
C GLY A 74 -4.58 10.55 -7.42
N ALA A 75 -5.75 10.80 -6.80
CA ALA A 75 -6.28 12.16 -6.64
C ALA A 75 -5.47 13.01 -5.64
N LEU A 76 -4.88 12.36 -4.62
CA LEU A 76 -3.97 13.00 -3.67
C LEU A 76 -2.54 13.15 -4.21
N ALA A 77 -2.25 12.67 -5.42
CA ALA A 77 -0.91 12.70 -6.00
C ALA A 77 -0.54 14.10 -6.53
N VAL A 78 -0.55 15.08 -5.64
CA VAL A 78 -0.21 16.48 -5.90
C VAL A 78 1.15 16.80 -5.25
N GLY A 79 1.98 17.60 -5.94
CA GLY A 79 3.32 17.97 -5.46
C GLY A 79 4.44 17.03 -5.89
N GLU A 80 5.64 17.22 -5.33
CA GLU A 80 6.89 16.61 -5.84
C GLU A 80 7.07 15.12 -5.47
N SER A 81 6.62 14.68 -4.29
CA SER A 81 6.74 13.27 -3.86
C SER A 81 5.47 12.79 -3.13
N PRO A 82 4.37 12.53 -3.87
CA PRO A 82 3.14 12.06 -3.27
C PRO A 82 3.24 10.62 -2.77
N ALA A 83 2.46 10.31 -1.74
CA ALA A 83 2.28 8.94 -1.27
C ALA A 83 1.66 8.08 -2.37
N ARG A 84 2.21 6.88 -2.56
CA ARG A 84 1.74 5.92 -3.55
C ARG A 84 1.02 4.77 -2.89
N TYR A 85 -0.02 4.28 -3.53
CA TYR A 85 -0.78 3.14 -3.06
C TYR A 85 -0.53 1.93 -3.96
N MET A 86 -0.21 0.78 -3.38
CA MET A 86 0.02 -0.46 -4.14
C MET A 86 -0.36 -1.72 -3.37
N THR A 87 -0.63 -2.78 -4.12
CA THR A 87 -0.72 -4.14 -3.59
C THR A 87 0.64 -4.80 -3.73
N ALA A 88 1.12 -5.45 -2.67
CA ALA A 88 2.33 -6.26 -2.74
C ALA A 88 2.19 -7.48 -1.84
N ARG A 89 2.68 -8.63 -2.30
CA ARG A 89 2.72 -9.88 -1.50
C ARG A 89 4.00 -10.01 -0.70
N SER A 90 4.99 -9.19 -1.04
CA SER A 90 6.27 -9.11 -0.35
C SER A 90 6.86 -7.72 -0.55
N VAL A 91 7.75 -7.32 0.34
CA VAL A 91 8.43 -6.04 0.17
C VAL A 91 9.42 -6.04 -1.00
N LYS A 92 9.84 -7.21 -1.48
CA LYS A 92 10.63 -7.29 -2.72
C LYS A 92 9.85 -6.71 -3.91
N GLU A 93 8.54 -6.94 -3.98
CA GLU A 93 7.67 -6.40 -5.03
C GLU A 93 7.56 -4.86 -4.96
N ILE A 94 7.70 -4.27 -3.77
CA ILE A 94 7.70 -2.80 -3.59
C ILE A 94 8.94 -2.16 -4.25
N LEU A 95 10.05 -2.89 -4.33
CA LEU A 95 11.34 -2.36 -4.77
C LEU A 95 11.61 -2.53 -6.28
N THR A 96 11.07 -3.58 -6.89
CA THR A 96 11.06 -3.78 -8.36
C THR A 96 10.26 -2.69 -9.05
#